data_AF-A0A1W1DBX2-F1
#
_entry.id   AF-A0A1W1DBX2-F1
#
_cell.length_a   1.000
_cell.length_b   1.000
_cell.length_c   1.000
_cell.angle_alpha   90.00
_cell.angle_beta   90.00
_cell.angle_gamma   90.00
#
_symmetry.space_group_name_H-M   'P 1'
#
loop_
_entity.id
_entity.type
_entity.pdbx_description
1 polymer ?
#
loop_
_entity_poly.entity_id
_entity_poly.type
_entity_poly.pdbx_seq_one_letter_code
_entity_poly.pdbx_strand_id
1 'polypeptide(L)'
;MKDLKTRLSLATIFCLETLDDQNKKSIIQQQMDERNLKIDHKIYDYLFKHYSRDLSDLLNAINQLDKASLQQKNNITIPLVKQVLGI
;
A
#
# COMPACT_ATOMS: atom_id res chain seq x y z
N MET A 1 -23.80 36.85 -12.60
CA MET A 1 -23.17 35.86 -11.70
C MET A 1 -23.33 34.47 -12.30
N LYS A 2 -22.51 34.07 -13.29
CA LYS A 2 -22.56 32.71 -13.84
C LYS A 2 -21.25 32.33 -14.54
N ASP A 3 -20.14 32.36 -13.79
CA ASP A 3 -18.81 32.25 -14.41
C ASP A 3 -17.99 31.09 -13.85
N LEU A 4 -18.25 30.67 -12.61
CA LEU A 4 -17.46 29.61 -11.96
C LEU A 4 -17.82 28.21 -12.49
N LYS A 5 -19.11 27.91 -12.58
CA LYS A 5 -19.61 26.59 -13.02
C LYS A 5 -19.19 26.31 -14.48
N THR A 6 -19.32 27.31 -15.35
CA THR A 6 -18.96 27.23 -16.76
C THR A 6 -17.45 27.04 -16.96
N ARG A 7 -16.62 27.76 -16.20
CA ARG A 7 -15.15 27.60 -16.26
C ARG A 7 -14.67 26.25 -15.75
N LEU A 8 -15.31 25.71 -14.70
CA LEU A 8 -15.02 24.35 -14.20
C LEU A 8 -15.43 23.26 -15.18
N SER A 9 -16.50 23.44 -15.95
CA SER A 9 -16.93 22.49 -16.99
C SER A 9 -16.02 22.45 -18.23
N LEU A 10 -15.23 23.51 -18.46
CA LEU A 10 -14.26 23.58 -19.56
C LEU A 10 -12.88 23.00 -19.17
N ALA A 11 -12.66 22.72 -17.89
CA ALA A 11 -11.45 22.04 -17.43
C ALA A 11 -11.60 20.53 -17.67
N THR A 12 -10.54 19.88 -18.14
CA THR A 12 -10.49 18.41 -18.25
C THR A 12 -10.62 17.81 -16.85
N ILE A 13 -11.80 17.28 -16.54
CA ILE A 13 -12.07 16.60 -15.26
C ILE A 13 -11.43 15.22 -15.33
N PHE A 14 -10.32 15.03 -14.65
CA PHE A 14 -9.74 13.71 -14.40
C PHE A 14 -10.40 13.12 -13.16
N CYS A 15 -11.19 12.07 -13.34
CA CYS A 15 -11.70 11.29 -12.22
C CYS A 15 -10.60 10.31 -11.81
N LEU A 16 -10.14 10.39 -10.55
CA LEU A 16 -9.19 9.41 -10.02
C LEU A 16 -9.94 8.08 -9.88
N GLU A 17 -9.58 7.11 -10.72
CA GLU A 17 -10.13 5.76 -10.62
C GLU A 17 -9.68 5.12 -9.31
N THR A 18 -10.63 4.46 -8.63
CA THR A 18 -10.31 3.68 -7.44
C THR A 18 -9.40 2.53 -7.82
N LEU A 19 -8.29 2.40 -7.09
CA LEU A 19 -7.35 1.30 -7.32
C LEU A 19 -8.03 -0.04 -7.02
N ASP A 20 -8.04 -0.93 -8.02
CA ASP A 20 -8.38 -2.34 -7.82
C ASP A 20 -7.32 -3.02 -6.95
N ASP A 21 -7.69 -4.10 -6.26
CA ASP A 21 -6.79 -4.83 -5.35
C ASP A 21 -5.55 -5.37 -6.09
N GLN A 22 -5.65 -5.72 -7.38
CA GLN A 22 -4.48 -6.09 -8.19
C GLN A 22 -3.52 -4.92 -8.39
N ASN A 23 -4.04 -3.73 -8.69
CA ASN A 23 -3.22 -2.53 -8.88
C ASN A 23 -2.53 -2.13 -7.57
N LYS A 24 -3.23 -2.24 -6.44
CA LYS A 24 -2.63 -2.01 -5.10
C LYS A 24 -1.48 -2.97 -4.83
N LYS A 25 -1.66 -4.27 -5.11
CA LYS A 25 -0.58 -5.27 -4.96
C LYS A 25 0.63 -4.91 -5.83
N SER A 26 0.42 -4.51 -7.09
CA SER A 26 1.51 -4.12 -7.98
C SER A 26 2.26 -2.88 -7.50
N ILE A 27 1.54 -1.85 -7.02
CA ILE A 27 2.15 -0.63 -6.47
C ILE A 27 3.01 -0.97 -5.25
N ILE A 28 2.46 -1.78 -4.35
CA ILE A 28 3.18 -2.21 -3.16
C ILE A 28 4.42 -3.03 -3.53
N GLN A 29 4.30 -3.96 -4.48
CA GLN A 29 5.42 -4.78 -4.93
C GLN A 29 6.53 -3.92 -5.53
N GLN A 30 6.19 -2.97 -6.40
CA GLN A 30 7.15 -2.05 -6.98
C GLN A 30 7.88 -1.24 -5.90
N GLN A 31 7.16 -0.71 -4.90
CA GLN A 31 7.76 0.02 -3.78
C GLN A 31 8.72 -0.84 -2.96
N MET A 32 8.48 -2.15 -2.88
CA MET A 32 9.35 -3.08 -2.17
C MET A 32 10.59 -3.43 -2.98
N ASP A 33 10.44 -3.63 -4.28
CA ASP A 33 11.56 -3.82 -5.20
C ASP A 33 12.49 -2.60 -5.21
N GLU A 34 11.97 -1.38 -5.19
CA GLU A 34 12.75 -0.14 -5.05
C GLU A 34 13.58 -0.08 -3.75
N ARG A 35 13.16 -0.81 -2.72
CA ARG A 35 13.83 -0.89 -1.42
C ARG A 35 14.71 -2.13 -1.28
N ASN A 36 14.93 -2.88 -2.36
CA ASN A 36 15.61 -4.18 -2.36
C ASN A 36 14.99 -5.19 -1.37
N LEU A 37 13.72 -5.03 -1.05
CA LEU A 37 13.05 -5.78 0.01
C LEU A 37 12.14 -6.82 -0.63
N LYS A 38 12.50 -8.10 -0.50
CA LYS A 38 11.70 -9.19 -1.07
C LYS A 38 10.63 -9.64 -0.07
N ILE A 39 9.37 -9.36 -0.40
CA ILE A 39 8.21 -9.85 0.34
C ILE A 39 7.57 -10.99 -0.46
N ASP A 40 7.30 -12.10 0.22
CA ASP A 40 6.59 -13.24 -0.38
C ASP A 40 5.13 -12.88 -0.66
N HIS A 41 4.57 -13.38 -1.77
CA HIS A 41 3.17 -13.17 -2.13
C HIS A 41 2.19 -13.49 -1.00
N LYS A 42 2.49 -14.51 -0.21
CA LYS A 42 1.67 -14.94 0.95
C LYS A 42 1.53 -13.85 2.00
N ILE A 43 2.54 -13.00 2.18
CA ILE A 43 2.50 -11.88 3.13
C ILE A 43 1.53 -10.81 2.62
N TYR A 44 1.52 -10.53 1.31
CA TYR A 44 0.56 -9.60 0.71
C TYR A 44 -0.87 -10.12 0.88
N ASP A 45 -1.15 -11.37 0.57
CA ASP A 45 -2.48 -11.95 0.78
C ASP A 45 -2.90 -11.91 2.26
N TYR A 46 -1.97 -12.15 3.17
CA TYR A 46 -2.23 -12.05 4.60
C TYR A 46 -2.60 -10.63 5.03
N LEU A 47 -1.84 -9.62 4.58
CA LEU A 47 -2.09 -8.21 4.88
C LEU A 47 -3.45 -7.75 4.33
N PHE A 48 -3.79 -8.09 3.09
CA PHE A 48 -5.08 -7.74 2.49
C PHE A 48 -6.27 -8.42 3.18
N LYS A 49 -6.06 -9.60 3.77
CA LYS A 49 -7.11 -10.38 4.44
C LYS A 49 -7.29 -10.03 5.92
N HIS A 50 -6.21 -9.73 6.63
CA HIS A 50 -6.19 -9.61 8.09
C HIS A 50 -5.89 -8.21 8.61
N TYR A 51 -5.44 -7.28 7.76
CA TYR A 51 -5.06 -5.93 8.19
C TYR A 51 -5.95 -4.86 7.58
N SER A 52 -5.80 -4.55 6.29
CA SER A 52 -6.59 -3.51 5.60
C SER A 52 -6.53 -3.68 4.08
N ARG A 53 -7.54 -3.13 3.38
CA ARG A 53 -7.54 -2.98 1.91
C ARG A 53 -7.20 -1.56 1.46
N ASP A 54 -7.01 -0.63 2.40
CA ASP A 54 -6.58 0.72 2.10
C ASP A 54 -5.09 0.74 1.79
N LEU A 55 -4.72 1.33 0.64
CA LEU A 55 -3.33 1.38 0.19
C LEU A 55 -2.45 2.16 1.18
N SER A 56 -2.97 3.25 1.74
CA SER A 56 -2.25 4.06 2.72
C SER A 56 -1.90 3.27 3.98
N ASP A 57 -2.85 2.49 4.50
CA ASP A 57 -2.63 1.62 5.66
C ASP A 57 -1.62 0.51 5.33
N LEU A 58 -1.78 -0.14 4.17
CA LEU A 58 -0.86 -1.18 3.73
C LEU A 58 0.57 -0.66 3.56
N LEU A 59 0.74 0.51 2.95
CA LEU A 59 2.05 1.16 2.81
C LEU A 59 2.65 1.51 4.18
N ASN A 60 1.84 2.01 5.11
CA ASN A 60 2.32 2.33 6.46
C ASN A 60 2.73 1.06 7.23
N ALA A 61 1.93 0.00 7.16
CA ALA A 61 2.25 -1.30 7.73
C ALA A 61 3.57 -1.84 7.17
N ILE A 62 3.74 -1.79 5.85
CA ILE A 62 4.95 -2.28 5.20
C ILE A 62 6.18 -1.43 5.56
N ASN A 63 6.04 -0.11 5.69
CA ASN A 63 7.10 0.74 6.21
C ASN A 63 7.53 0.37 7.63
N GLN A 64 6.59 -0.04 8.48
CA GLN A 64 6.90 -0.52 9.85
C GLN A 64 7.59 -1.88 9.81
N LEU A 65 7.14 -2.79 8.94
CA LEU A 65 7.74 -4.11 8.78
C LEU A 65 9.17 -4.03 8.23
N ASP A 66 9.41 -3.14 7.28
CA ASP A 66 10.74 -2.82 6.75
C ASP A 66 11.69 -2.40 7.87
N LYS A 67 11.30 -1.41 8.69
CA LYS A 67 12.08 -0.97 9.85
C LYS A 67 12.35 -2.11 10.84
N ALA A 68 11.34 -2.92 11.15
CA ALA A 68 11.49 -4.05 12.07
C ALA A 68 12.38 -5.15 11.50
N SER A 69 12.29 -5.43 10.19
CA SER A 69 13.11 -6.39 9.47
C SER A 69 14.59 -5.96 9.47
N LEU A 70 14.86 -4.67 9.23
CA LEU A 70 16.21 -4.09 9.33
C LEU A 70 16.78 -4.20 10.74
N GLN A 71 15.97 -3.93 11.77
CA GLN A 71 16.39 -4.06 13.17
C GLN A 71 16.74 -5.50 13.55
N GLN A 72 15.97 -6.48 13.07
CA GLN A 72 16.20 -7.90 13.36
C GLN A 72 17.19 -8.58 12.40
N LYS A 73 17.65 -7.89 11.34
CA LYS A 73 18.44 -8.47 10.23
C LYS A 73 17.81 -9.75 9.66
N ASN A 74 16.49 -9.85 9.70
CA ASN A 74 15.73 -11.03 9.29
C ASN A 74 14.72 -10.66 8.20
N ASN A 75 14.44 -11.59 7.28
CA ASN A 75 13.40 -11.40 6.26
C ASN A 75 12.01 -11.18 6.87
N ILE A 76 11.14 -10.47 6.14
CA ILE A 76 9.73 -10.32 6.52
C ILE A 76 9.03 -11.67 6.46
N THR A 77 8.45 -12.10 7.59
CA THR A 77 7.71 -13.36 7.74
C THR A 77 6.38 -13.11 8.44
N ILE A 78 5.40 -14.03 8.30
CA ILE A 78 4.07 -13.88 8.93
C ILE A 78 4.17 -13.65 10.45
N PRO A 79 5.03 -14.35 11.22
CA PRO A 79 5.21 -14.08 12.65
C PRO A 79 5.65 -12.64 12.94
N LEU A 80 6.57 -12.09 12.14
CA LEU A 80 7.00 -10.70 12.28
C LEU A 80 5.84 -9.73 11.99
N VAL A 81 5.03 -10.03 10.97
CA VAL A 81 3.85 -9.23 10.61
C VAL A 81 2.87 -9.15 11.77
N LYS A 82 2.57 -10.28 12.39
CA LYS A 82 1.73 -10.36 13.60
C LYS A 82 2.29 -9.54 14.75
N GLN A 83 3.60 -9.68 15.01
CA GLN A 83 4.26 -8.96 16.10
C GLN A 83 4.23 -7.43 15.91
N VAL A 84 4.48 -6.96 14.69
CA VAL A 84 4.57 -5.52 14.39
C VAL A 84 3.20 -4.87 14.30
N LEU A 85 2.21 -5.54 13.69
CA LEU A 85 0.88 -4.99 13.48
C LEU A 85 -0.11 -5.32 14.62
N GLY A 86 0.27 -6.19 15.56
CA GLY A 86 -0.56 -6.55 16.71
C GLY A 86 -1.80 -7.40 16.36
N ILE A 87 -1.73 -8.17 15.27
CA ILE A 87 -2.81 -9.02 14.73
C ILE A 87 -2.46 -10.51 14.77
#